data_AF-A0A316E7Z7-F1
#
_entry.id   AF-A0A316E7Z7-F1
#
_cell.length_a   1.000
_cell.length_b   1.000
_cell.length_c   1.000
_cell.angle_alpha   90.00
_cell.angle_beta   90.00
_cell.angle_gamma   90.00
#
_symmetry.space_group_name_H-M   'P 1'
#
loop_
_entity.id
_entity.type
_entity.pdbx_description
1 polymer ?
#
loop_
_entity_poly.entity_id
_entity_poly.type
_entity_poly.pdbx_seq_one_letter_code
_entity_poly.pdbx_strand_id
1 'polypeptide(L)'
;MNTHKEKEDKWHEAIFFGMIDIAIAITLLFNGFTAMAESFLGNDEIEGGPNKYKAIIAFVSKVEGGWWKYLIVIIILFIGFKSIRNGVLKYKKGRK
;
A
#
# COMPACT_ATOMS: atom_id res chain seq x y z
N MET A 1 22.60 34.30 2.15
CA MET A 1 22.66 32.99 1.45
C MET A 1 21.44 32.20 1.89
N ASN A 2 20.49 32.01 0.97
CA ASN A 2 19.09 31.66 1.23
C ASN A 2 18.91 30.23 1.76
N THR A 3 18.64 30.07 3.06
CA THR A 3 18.21 28.81 3.70
C THR A 3 16.69 28.57 3.61
N HIS A 4 15.96 29.36 2.82
CA HIS A 4 14.50 29.32 2.75
C HIS A 4 13.91 28.54 1.55
N LYS A 5 14.73 27.87 0.72
CA LYS A 5 14.25 27.21 -0.52
C LYS A 5 14.05 25.69 -0.45
N GLU A 6 14.34 25.00 0.66
CA GLU A 6 14.30 23.52 0.74
C GLU A 6 13.25 22.93 1.69
N LYS A 7 12.27 23.72 2.14
CA LYS A 7 10.98 23.16 2.56
C LYS A 7 10.02 23.26 1.38
N GLU A 8 10.33 22.59 0.28
CA GLU A 8 9.24 22.19 -0.61
C GLU A 8 8.31 21.33 0.25
N ASP A 9 7.13 21.88 0.58
CA ASP A 9 6.10 21.12 1.24
C ASP A 9 5.85 19.89 0.36
N LYS A 10 6.33 18.72 0.79
CA LYS A 10 6.15 17.40 0.17
C LYS A 10 4.70 16.93 0.25
N TRP A 11 3.76 17.85 0.03
CA TRP A 11 2.32 17.61 0.05
C TRP A 11 1.94 16.66 -1.09
N HIS A 12 2.59 16.79 -2.25
CA HIS A 12 2.41 15.88 -3.38
C HIS A 12 2.79 14.44 -3.04
N GLU A 13 3.94 14.22 -2.39
CA GLU A 13 4.39 12.89 -1.97
C GLU A 13 3.38 12.25 -1.00
N ALA A 14 2.89 13.01 -0.01
CA ALA A 14 1.91 12.50 0.94
C ALA A 14 0.58 12.09 0.28
N ILE A 15 0.12 12.86 -0.71
CA ILE A 15 -1.08 12.51 -1.50
C ILE A 15 -0.79 11.27 -2.36
N PHE A 16 0.35 11.23 -3.05
CA PHE A 16 0.74 10.12 -3.91
C PHE A 16 0.83 8.80 -3.14
N PHE A 17 1.57 8.77 -2.02
CA PHE A 17 1.65 7.58 -1.16
C PHE A 17 0.29 7.18 -0.60
N GLY A 18 -0.53 8.15 -0.21
CA GLY A 18 -1.89 7.84 0.27
C GLY A 18 -2.80 7.26 -0.81
N MET A 19 -2.64 7.66 -2.08
CA MET A 19 -3.35 7.03 -3.20
C MET A 19 -2.84 5.61 -3.47
N ILE A 20 -1.53 5.38 -3.35
CA ILE A 20 -0.94 4.03 -3.45
C ILE A 20 -1.52 3.12 -2.37
N ASP A 21 -1.57 3.58 -1.12
CA ASP A 21 -2.12 2.81 -0.01
C ASP A 21 -3.58 2.42 -0.29
N ILE A 22 -4.40 3.36 -0.77
CA ILE A 22 -5.79 3.08 -1.15
C ILE A 22 -5.87 2.06 -2.30
N ALA A 23 -5.01 2.19 -3.32
CA ALA A 23 -4.96 1.24 -4.43
C ALA A 23 -4.60 -0.18 -3.93
N ILE A 24 -3.61 -0.31 -3.06
CA ILE A 24 -3.23 -1.59 -2.44
C ILE A 24 -4.39 -2.17 -1.64
N ALA A 25 -5.10 -1.35 -0.85
CA ALA A 25 -6.24 -1.78 -0.07
C ALA A 25 -7.40 -2.29 -0.94
N ILE A 26 -7.68 -1.61 -2.05
CA ILE A 26 -8.68 -2.05 -3.03
C ILE A 26 -8.24 -3.38 -3.66
N THR A 27 -6.99 -3.51 -4.09
CA THR A 27 -6.46 -4.76 -4.66
C THR A 27 -6.61 -5.93 -3.69
N LEU A 28 -6.28 -5.73 -2.41
CA LEU A 28 -6.47 -6.74 -1.36
C LEU A 28 -7.94 -7.13 -1.15
N LEU A 29 -8.86 -6.17 -1.25
CA LEU A 29 -10.29 -6.42 -1.07
C LEU A 29 -10.85 -7.33 -2.16
N PHE A 30 -10.34 -7.21 -3.38
CA PHE A 30 -10.79 -7.97 -4.56
C PHE A 30 -9.93 -9.21 -4.87
N ASN A 31 -9.13 -9.68 -3.90
CA ASN A 31 -8.23 -10.83 -4.06
C ASN A 31 -7.27 -10.69 -5.26
N GLY A 32 -6.82 -9.47 -5.54
CA GLY A 32 -5.99 -9.18 -6.71
C GLY A 32 -4.61 -9.82 -6.65
N PHE A 33 -4.12 -10.17 -5.46
CA PHE A 33 -2.84 -10.85 -5.29
C PHE A 33 -2.95 -12.38 -5.32
N THR A 34 -4.13 -12.95 -5.12
CA THR A 34 -4.38 -14.40 -5.14
C THR A 34 -4.14 -14.93 -6.55
N ALA A 35 -4.66 -14.25 -7.57
CA ALA A 35 -4.40 -14.59 -8.98
C ALA A 35 -2.90 -14.51 -9.34
N MET A 36 -2.18 -13.54 -8.75
CA MET A 36 -0.73 -13.44 -8.91
C MET A 36 -0.02 -14.57 -8.16
N ALA A 37 -0.46 -14.93 -6.95
CA ALA A 37 0.14 -15.98 -6.14
C ALA A 37 -0.07 -17.38 -6.72
N GLU A 38 -1.21 -17.65 -7.37
CA GLU A 38 -1.47 -18.90 -8.09
C GLU A 38 -0.43 -19.15 -9.20
N SER A 39 0.11 -18.09 -9.83
CA SER A 39 1.20 -18.24 -10.81
C SER A 39 2.57 -18.60 -10.21
N PHE A 40 2.71 -18.55 -8.87
CA PHE A 40 3.96 -18.86 -8.16
C PHE A 40 3.84 -20.07 -7.21
N LEU A 41 2.62 -20.58 -7.00
CA LEU A 41 2.31 -21.70 -6.12
C LEU A 41 1.79 -22.87 -6.96
N GLY A 42 2.58 -23.94 -7.04
CA GLY A 42 2.12 -25.22 -7.58
C GLY A 42 1.75 -26.14 -6.41
N ASN A 43 0.48 -26.52 -6.27
CA ASN A 43 -0.02 -27.40 -5.20
C ASN A 43 0.39 -26.97 -3.77
N ASP A 44 0.14 -25.71 -3.40
CA ASP A 44 0.53 -25.13 -2.09
C ASP A 44 2.05 -25.16 -1.78
N GLU A 45 2.88 -25.62 -2.72
CA GLU A 45 4.34 -25.60 -2.62
C GLU A 45 4.93 -24.49 -3.50
N ILE A 46 6.01 -23.88 -2.98
CA ILE A 46 6.72 -22.81 -3.68
C ILE A 46 7.52 -23.44 -4.83
N GLU A 47 6.98 -23.31 -6.05
CA GLU A 47 7.58 -23.91 -7.24
C GLU A 47 8.97 -23.30 -7.49
N GLY A 48 10.02 -24.12 -7.55
CA GLY A 48 11.40 -23.66 -7.74
C GLY A 48 12.11 -23.10 -6.48
N GLY A 49 11.69 -23.50 -5.28
CA GLY A 49 12.43 -23.29 -4.03
C GLY A 49 12.21 -21.93 -3.33
N PRO A 50 12.62 -21.82 -2.04
CA PRO A 50 12.31 -20.68 -1.19
C PRO A 50 13.09 -19.42 -1.60
N ASN A 51 12.35 -18.37 -1.97
CA ASN A 51 12.88 -17.03 -2.23
C ASN A 51 12.07 -16.01 -1.43
N LYS A 52 12.72 -14.96 -0.90
CA LYS A 52 12.08 -13.88 -0.12
C LYS A 52 10.86 -13.29 -0.81
N TYR A 53 10.89 -13.12 -2.13
CA TYR A 53 9.75 -12.61 -2.90
C TYR A 53 8.57 -13.59 -2.90
N LYS A 54 8.83 -14.89 -3.07
CA LYS A 54 7.80 -15.93 -3.04
C LYS A 54 7.18 -16.09 -1.66
N ALA A 55 7.96 -15.91 -0.59
CA ALA A 55 7.45 -15.89 0.78
C ALA A 55 6.48 -14.73 1.03
N ILE A 56 6.78 -13.54 0.50
CA ILE A 56 5.88 -12.39 0.58
C ILE A 56 4.58 -12.66 -0.19
N ILE A 57 4.68 -13.22 -1.39
CA ILE A 57 3.51 -13.55 -2.23
C ILE A 57 2.61 -14.59 -1.55
N ALA A 58 3.20 -15.66 -1.00
CA ALA A 58 2.47 -16.69 -0.27
C ALA A 58 1.81 -16.13 1.00
N PHE A 59 2.48 -15.22 1.72
CA PHE A 59 1.91 -14.52 2.86
C PHE A 59 0.70 -13.67 2.46
N VAL A 60 0.83 -12.87 1.40
CA VAL A 60 -0.26 -12.02 0.89
C VAL A 60 -1.45 -12.88 0.43
N SER A 61 -1.21 -14.00 -0.24
CA SER A 61 -2.26 -14.96 -0.63
C SER A 61 -3.00 -15.53 0.57
N LYS A 62 -2.28 -15.97 1.62
CA LYS A 62 -2.90 -16.43 2.87
C LYS A 62 -3.71 -15.33 3.56
N VAL A 63 -3.24 -14.09 3.51
CA VAL A 63 -3.97 -12.94 4.05
C VAL A 63 -5.28 -12.72 3.26
N GLU A 64 -5.24 -12.73 1.93
CA GLU A 64 -6.43 -12.56 1.07
C GLU A 64 -7.45 -13.70 1.20
N GLY A 65 -7.00 -14.92 1.51
CA GLY A 65 -7.89 -16.04 1.83
C GLY A 65 -8.58 -15.94 3.20
N GLY A 66 -8.08 -15.08 4.09
CA GLY A 66 -8.56 -14.96 5.47
C GLY A 66 -9.50 -13.76 5.70
N TRP A 67 -10.37 -13.87 6.71
CA TRP A 67 -11.20 -12.74 7.17
C TRP A 67 -10.37 -11.56 7.69
N TRP A 68 -9.14 -11.82 8.13
CA TRP A 68 -8.19 -10.81 8.60
C TRP A 68 -7.86 -9.75 7.53
N LYS A 69 -8.04 -10.05 6.23
CA LYS A 69 -7.85 -9.06 5.16
C LYS A 69 -8.70 -7.83 5.35
N TYR A 70 -9.94 -7.96 5.83
CA TYR A 70 -10.83 -6.82 6.00
C TYR A 70 -10.31 -5.85 7.07
N LEU A 71 -9.73 -6.39 8.14
CA LEU A 71 -9.06 -5.59 9.18
C LEU A 71 -7.85 -4.85 8.60
N ILE A 72 -7.02 -5.54 7.81
CA ILE A 72 -5.83 -4.96 7.17
C ILE A 72 -6.23 -3.86 6.17
N VAL A 73 -7.24 -4.12 5.33
CA VAL A 73 -7.79 -3.15 4.38
C VAL A 73 -8.28 -1.89 5.10
N ILE A 74 -9.01 -2.03 6.20
CA ILE A 74 -9.47 -0.88 6.99
C ILE A 74 -8.29 -0.05 7.51
N ILE A 75 -7.25 -0.71 8.04
CA ILE A 75 -6.05 -0.03 8.54
C ILE A 75 -5.34 0.73 7.42
N ILE A 76 -5.13 0.10 6.26
CA ILE A 76 -4.46 0.72 5.12
C ILE A 76 -5.28 1.90 4.58
N LEU A 77 -6.60 1.75 4.42
CA LEU A 77 -7.49 2.85 4.01
C LEU A 77 -7.44 4.03 4.97
N PHE A 78 -7.40 3.76 6.28
CA PHE A 78 -7.29 4.80 7.29
C PHE A 78 -5.95 5.55 7.21
N ILE A 79 -4.84 4.83 7.01
CA ILE A 79 -3.51 5.42 6.83
C ILE A 79 -3.47 6.26 5.55
N GLY A 80 -3.94 5.72 4.42
CA GLY A 80 -3.99 6.42 3.14
C GLY A 80 -4.84 7.68 3.21
N PHE A 81 -6.03 7.61 3.80
CA PHE A 81 -6.89 8.77 4.04
C PHE A 81 -6.20 9.83 4.90
N LYS A 82 -5.54 9.43 6.00
CA LYS A 82 -4.81 10.35 6.87
C LYS A 82 -3.64 11.02 6.12
N SER A 83 -2.93 10.27 5.26
CA SER A 83 -1.84 10.81 4.45
C SER A 83 -2.34 11.83 3.43
N ILE A 84 -3.41 11.52 2.70
CA ILE A 84 -4.03 12.45 1.74
C ILE A 84 -4.53 13.70 2.48
N ARG A 85 -5.23 13.54 3.60
CA ARG A 85 -5.72 14.67 4.40
C ARG A 85 -4.57 15.57 4.85
N ASN A 86 -3.46 14.99 5.32
CA ASN A 86 -2.28 15.75 5.72
C ASN A 86 -1.63 16.47 4.54
N GLY A 87 -1.52 15.82 3.39
CA GLY A 87 -1.03 16.43 2.14
C GLY A 87 -1.90 17.61 1.72
N VAL A 88 -3.22 17.45 1.69
CA VAL A 88 -4.17 18.53 1.36
C VAL A 88 -4.09 19.69 2.35
N LEU A 89 -3.93 19.41 3.64
CA LEU A 89 -3.78 20.46 4.67
C LEU A 89 -2.49 21.25 4.47
N LYS A 90 -1.36 20.59 4.16
CA LYS A 90 -0.09 21.26 3.84
C LYS A 90 -0.23 22.12 2.58
N TYR A 91 -0.85 21.58 1.53
CA TYR A 91 -1.12 22.32 0.30
C TYR A 91 -1.91 23.61 0.55
N LYS A 92 -2.98 23.53 1.36
CA LYS A 92 -3.79 24.70 1.71
C LYS A 92 -3.03 25.73 2.56
N LYS A 93 -2.09 25.29 3.39
CA LYS A 93 -1.26 26.18 4.22
C LYS A 93 -0.19 26.90 3.39
N GLY A 94 0.45 26.20 2.44
CA GLY A 94 1.46 26.79 1.55
C GLY A 94 0.92 27.75 0.49
N ARG A 95 -0.41 27.82 0.30
CA ARG A 95 -1.08 28.80 -0.58
C ARG A 95 -1.45 30.13 0.09
N LYS A 96 -1.38 30.23 1.43
CA LYS A 96 -1.64 31.47 2.18
C LYS A 96 -0.33 32.20 2.45
#